data_AF-A0A382MH73-F1
#
_entry.id   AF-A0A382MH73-F1
#
_cell.length_a   1.000
_cell.length_b   1.000
_cell.length_c   1.000
_cell.angle_alpha   90.00
_cell.angle_beta   90.00
_cell.angle_gamma   90.00
#
_symmetry.space_group_name_H-M   'P 1'
#
loop_
_entity.id
_entity.type
_entity.pdbx_description
1 polymer ?
#
loop_
_entity_poly.entity_id
_entity_poly.type
_entity_poly.pdbx_seq_one_letter_code
_entity_poly.pdbx_strand_id
1 'polypeptide(L)' 'PPAGWPGQVPYVLGQVELPQGPQVLAEVIDCDHDDLRIGMAVEMTIQAVPAKTGGPDKAVYKWSPA' A
#
# COMPACT_ATOMS: atom_id res chain seq x y z
N PRO A 1 0.00 -9.78 7.78
CA PRO A 1 -1.16 -8.88 7.80
C PRO A 1 -2.16 -9.28 8.90
N PRO A 2 -3.05 -8.38 9.35
CA PRO A 2 -4.10 -8.74 10.30
C PRO A 2 -4.94 -9.90 9.77
N ALA A 3 -5.44 -10.75 10.66
CA ALA A 3 -6.29 -11.87 10.28
C ALA A 3 -7.49 -11.40 9.45
N GLY A 4 -7.71 -12.02 8.29
CA GLY A 4 -8.82 -11.69 7.38
C GLY A 4 -8.53 -10.57 6.36
N TRP A 5 -7.27 -10.15 6.21
CA TRP A 5 -6.85 -9.29 5.11
C TRP A 5 -6.91 -10.04 3.76
N PRO A 6 -7.65 -9.54 2.75
CA PRO A 6 -7.92 -10.27 1.51
C PRO A 6 -6.84 -10.06 0.43
N GLY A 7 -5.75 -9.35 0.72
CA GLY A 7 -4.72 -9.01 -0.26
C GLY A 7 -3.82 -10.19 -0.64
N GLN A 8 -2.97 -9.95 -1.64
CA GLN A 8 -2.03 -10.96 -2.14
C GLN A 8 -0.99 -11.33 -1.08
N VAL A 9 -0.52 -12.58 -1.07
CA VAL A 9 0.55 -13.04 -0.19
C VAL A 9 1.62 -13.72 -1.05
N PRO A 10 2.91 -13.35 -0.94
CA PRO A 10 3.47 -12.30 -0.07
C PRO A 10 3.03 -10.88 -0.47
N TYR A 11 3.16 -9.94 0.46
CA TYR A 11 2.90 -8.53 0.24
C TYR A 11 3.98 -7.68 0.89
N VAL A 12 4.13 -6.46 0.39
CA VAL A 12 5.21 -5.55 0.76
C VAL A 12 4.63 -4.44 1.62
N LEU A 13 5.23 -4.20 2.79
CA LEU A 13 4.96 -3.02 3.60
C LEU A 13 6.13 -2.05 3.51
N GLY A 14 5.83 -0.80 3.19
CA GLY A 14 6.80 0.29 3.15
C GLY A 14 6.46 1.38 4.16
N GLN A 15 7.46 1.80 4.93
CA GLN A 15 7.41 3.04 5.70
C GLN A 15 7.92 4.16 4.79
N VAL A 16 7.00 4.94 4.21
CA VAL A 16 7.35 5.97 3.22
C VAL A 16 7.46 7.32 3.90
N GLU A 17 8.59 7.99 3.75
CA GLU A 17 8.79 9.38 4.14
C GLU A 17 8.27 10.31 3.04
N LEU A 18 7.33 11.18 3.39
CA LEU A 18 6.77 12.16 2.46
C LEU A 18 7.66 13.39 2.40
N PRO A 19 7.67 14.16 1.28
CA PRO A 19 8.53 15.34 1.13
C PRO A 19 8.39 16.40 2.24
N GLN A 20 7.24 16.45 2.89
CA GLN A 20 6.94 17.34 4.00
C GLN A 20 7.42 16.84 5.37
N GLY A 21 8.00 15.63 5.45
CA GLY A 21 8.65 15.06 6.64
C GLY A 21 7.94 13.89 7.36
N PRO A 22 6.60 13.79 7.43
CA PRO A 22 5.92 12.66 8.05
C PRO A 22 6.20 11.34 7.34
N GLN A 23 6.15 10.25 8.10
CA GLN A 23 6.23 8.91 7.56
C GLN A 23 4.89 8.18 7.65
N VAL A 24 4.52 7.46 6.59
CA VAL A 24 3.27 6.70 6.50
C VAL A 24 3.57 5.25 6.17
N LEU A 25 3.07 4.34 7.01
CA LEU A 25 3.16 2.91 6.80
C LEU A 25 1.97 2.44 5.95
N ALA A 26 2.23 1.91 4.76
CA ALA A 26 1.22 1.27 3.93
C ALA A 26 1.83 0.20 3.02
N GLU A 27 0.99 -0.49 2.26
CA GLU A 27 1.42 -1.48 1.29
C GLU A 27 2.05 -0.82 0.05
N VAL A 28 3.11 -1.44 -0.48
CA VAL A 28 3.66 -1.13 -1.82
C VAL A 28 3.08 -2.14 -2.81
N ILE A 29 2.45 -1.65 -3.87
CA ILE A 29 1.82 -2.44 -4.93
C ILE A 29 2.49 -2.16 -6.27
N ASP A 30 2.16 -2.98 -7.27
CA ASP A 30 2.62 -2.82 -8.66
C ASP A 30 4.16 -2.71 -8.78
N CYS A 31 4.86 -3.46 -7.93
CA CYS A 31 6.31 -3.53 -7.86
C CYS A 31 6.75 -4.99 -7.70
N ASP A 32 7.68 -5.43 -8.53
CA ASP A 32 8.30 -6.74 -8.37
C ASP A 32 9.18 -6.76 -7.12
N HIS A 33 9.15 -7.89 -6.40
CA HIS A 33 9.82 -8.01 -5.10
C HIS A 33 11.34 -7.82 -5.20
N ASP A 34 11.94 -8.21 -6.32
CA ASP A 34 13.38 -8.09 -6.57
C ASP A 34 13.82 -6.66 -6.90
N ASP A 35 12.89 -5.76 -7.25
CA ASP A 35 13.18 -4.36 -7.55
C ASP A 35 13.16 -3.46 -6.31
N LEU A 36 12.59 -3.94 -5.20
CA LEU A 36 12.42 -3.21 -3.95
C LEU A 36 13.77 -2.82 -3.34
N ARG A 37 13.88 -1.54 -2.99
CA ARG A 37 15.07 -0.98 -2.34
C ARG A 37 14.69 0.20 -1.46
N ILE A 38 15.44 0.37 -0.37
CA ILE A 38 15.32 1.55 0.50
C ILE A 38 15.70 2.79 -0.31
N GLY A 39 14.90 3.85 -0.19
CA GLY A 39 15.10 5.10 -0.93
C GLY A 39 14.54 5.09 -2.36
N MET A 40 13.83 4.03 -2.77
CA MET A 40 13.04 4.04 -4.00
C MET A 40 11.98 5.17 -3.95
N ALA A 41 11.86 5.92 -5.05
CA ALA A 41 10.79 6.89 -5.21
C ALA A 41 9.45 6.17 -5.44
N VAL A 42 8.41 6.65 -4.77
CA VAL A 42 7.07 6.08 -4.85
C VAL A 42 6.02 7.19 -4.91
N GLU A 43 4.85 6.88 -5.44
CA GLU A 43 3.68 7.74 -5.48
C GLU A 43 2.48 7.11 -4.74
N MET A 44 1.57 7.95 -4.25
CA MET A 44 0.37 7.48 -3.57
C MET A 44 -0.66 6.98 -4.58
N THR A 45 -1.09 5.74 -4.42
CA THR A 45 -2.19 5.14 -5.19
C THR A 45 -3.41 4.96 -4.30
N ILE A 46 -4.62 5.09 -4.87
CA ILE A 46 -5.87 4.77 -4.18
C ILE A 46 -6.43 3.45 -4.72
N GLN A 47 -6.76 2.54 -3.80
CA GLN A 47 -7.39 1.26 -4.10
C GLN A 47 -8.78 1.19 -3.46
N ALA A 48 -9.75 0.65 -4.19
CA ALA A 48 -11.08 0.38 -3.65
C ALA A 48 -11.08 -0.97 -2.92
N VAL A 49 -11.59 -0.98 -1.68
CA VAL A 49 -11.78 -2.19 -0.88
C VAL A 49 -13.27 -2.42 -0.70
N PRO A 50 -13.83 -3.49 -1.28
CA PRO A 50 -15.25 -3.80 -1.16
C PRO A 50 -15.69 -4.00 0.30
N ALA A 51 -16.88 -3.51 0.64
CA ALA A 51 -17.45 -3.72 1.96
C ALA A 51 -17.87 -5.19 2.17
N LYS A 52 -17.43 -5.81 3.27
CA LYS A 52 -17.77 -7.21 3.59
C LYS A 52 -19.22 -7.43 4.01
N THR A 53 -19.95 -6.40 4.47
CA THR A 53 -21.29 -6.53 5.09
C THR A 53 -22.28 -5.46 4.61
N GLY A 54 -22.34 -5.19 3.30
CA GLY A 54 -23.41 -4.38 2.71
C GLY A 54 -23.36 -2.88 3.00
N GLY A 55 -22.17 -2.27 2.93
CA GLY A 55 -21.94 -0.83 3.02
C GLY A 55 -21.19 -0.28 1.79
N PRO A 56 -20.86 1.02 1.75
CA PRO A 56 -20.07 1.57 0.66
C PRO A 56 -18.63 1.04 0.68
N ASP A 57 -18.05 0.91 -0.51
CA ASP A 57 -16.63 0.56 -0.67
C ASP A 57 -15.74 1.62 -0.01
N LYS A 58 -14.57 1.16 0.48
CA LYS A 58 -13.59 2.02 1.14
C LYS A 58 -12.46 2.34 0.17
N ALA A 59 -12.14 3.61 0.01
CA ALA A 59 -10.88 4.02 -0.60
C ALA A 59 -9.75 3.88 0.43
N VAL A 60 -8.69 3.16 0.09
CA VAL A 60 -7.49 3.01 0.92
C VAL A 60 -6.27 3.49 0.14
N TYR A 61 -5.33 4.13 0.83
CA TYR A 61 -4.07 4.55 0.24
C TYR A 61 -3.06 3.39 0.24
N LYS A 62 -2.25 3.35 -0.81
CA LYS A 62 -1.09 2.46 -1.02
C LYS A 62 0.02 3.24 -1.72
N TRP A 63 1.16 2.60 -1.95
CA TRP A 63 2.29 3.15 -2.68
C TRP A 63 2.54 2.34 -3.96
N SER A 64 2.90 2.99 -5.06
CA SER A 64 3.47 2.33 -6.24
C SER A 64 4.80 2.99 -6.62
N PRO A 65 5.72 2.30 -7.31
CA PRO A 65 6.89 2.95 -7.89
C PRO A 65 6.48 4.19 -8.71
N ALA A 66 7.20 5.30 -8.53
CA ALA A 66 7.01 6.53 -9.28
C ALA A 66 7.62 6.47 -10.69
#